data_AF-A0A7W0QYW1-F1
#
_entry.id   AF-A0A7W0QYW1-F1
#
_cell.length_a   1.000
_cell.length_b   1.000
_cell.length_c   1.000
_cell.angle_alpha   90.00
_cell.angle_beta   90.00
_cell.angle_gamma   90.00
#
_symmetry.space_group_name_H-M   'P 1'
#
loop_
_entity.id
_entity.type
_entity.pdbx_description
1 polymer ?
#
loop_
_entity_poly.entity_id
_entity_poly.type
_entity_poly.pdbx_seq_one_letter_code
_entity_poly.pdbx_strand_id
1 'polypeptide(L)' 'MAFDRPAPDLQKLVIAWEQFEAGQEAPGKVLANLKTAGLAEVLRELVDRGWTPTITPQP' A
#
# COMPACT_ATOMS: atom_id res chain seq x y z
N MET A 1 -6.81 -20.37 17.05
CA MET A 1 -5.43 -19.95 16.70
C MET A 1 -5.56 -18.59 16.03
N ALA A 2 -5.12 -17.52 16.69
CA ALA A 2 -5.06 -16.21 16.04
C ALA A 2 -3.92 -16.28 15.03
N PHE A 3 -4.26 -16.34 13.75
CA PHE A 3 -3.29 -16.11 12.69
C PHE A 3 -2.86 -14.66 12.83
N ASP A 4 -1.71 -14.44 13.46
CA ASP A 4 -1.06 -13.14 13.51
C ASP A 4 -0.67 -12.80 12.07
N ARG A 5 -1.53 -12.01 11.42
CA ARG A 5 -1.30 -11.58 10.04
C ARG A 5 -0.09 -10.65 10.10
N PRO A 6 0.96 -10.87 9.28
CA PRO A 6 2.16 -10.05 9.35
C PRO A 6 1.80 -8.58 9.19
N ALA A 7 2.52 -7.73 9.94
CA ALA A 7 2.34 -6.29 9.85
C ALA A 7 2.45 -5.81 8.39
N PRO A 8 1.67 -4.79 7.99
CA PRO A 8 1.78 -4.23 6.65
C PRO A 8 3.19 -3.74 6.34
N ASP A 9 3.62 -3.95 5.10
CA ASP A 9 4.94 -3.57 4.62
C ASP A 9 4.82 -2.40 3.65
N LEU A 10 4.96 -1.19 4.18
CA LEU A 10 4.77 0.05 3.42
C LEU A 10 5.77 0.16 2.25
N GLN A 11 7.00 -0.34 2.41
CA GLN A 11 7.99 -0.31 1.34
C GLN A 11 7.56 -1.19 0.17
N LYS A 12 7.02 -2.39 0.45
CA LYS A 12 6.48 -3.26 -0.61
C LYS A 12 5.26 -2.66 -1.30
N LEU A 13 4.44 -1.88 -0.60
CA LEU A 13 3.32 -1.16 -1.23
C LEU A 13 3.82 -0.14 -2.24
N VAL A 14 4.80 0.67 -1.84
CA VAL A 14 5.42 1.69 -2.72
C VAL A 14 6.07 1.02 -3.93
N ILE A 15 6.92 0.01 -3.71
CA ILE A 15 7.60 -0.70 -4.80
C ILE A 15 6.58 -1.31 -5.77
N ALA A 16 5.54 -1.98 -5.27
CA ALA A 16 4.52 -2.58 -6.14
C ALA A 16 3.78 -1.52 -6.98
N TRP A 17 3.54 -0.34 -6.42
CA TRP A 17 2.93 0.78 -7.14
C TRP A 17 3.87 1.37 -8.19
N GLU A 18 5.15 1.60 -7.86
CA GLU A 18 6.14 2.11 -8.82
C GLU A 18 6.34 1.17 -10.02
N GLN A 19 6.35 -0.15 -9.79
CA GLN A 19 6.42 -1.14 -10.86
C GLN A 19 5.21 -1.08 -11.81
N PHE A 20 4.03 -0.77 -11.26
CA PHE A 20 2.83 -0.55 -12.06
C PHE A 20 2.93 0.71 -12.92
N GLU A 21 3.32 1.84 -12.31
CA GLU A 21 3.47 3.12 -13.02
C GLU A 21 4.56 3.06 -14.10
N ALA A 22 5.64 2.31 -13.86
CA ALA A 22 6.69 2.07 -14.84
C ALA A 22 6.29 1.06 -15.94
N GLY A 23 5.13 0.42 -15.86
CA GLY A 23 4.69 -0.63 -16.79
C GLY A 23 5.54 -1.91 -16.72
N GLN A 24 6.27 -2.11 -15.62
CA GLN A 24 7.19 -3.24 -15.42
C GLN A 24 6.46 -4.51 -14.96
N GLU A 25 5.29 -4.37 -14.36
CA GLU A 25 4.52 -5.48 -13.78
C GLU A 25 3.05 -5.44 -14.22
N ALA A 26 2.46 -6.62 -14.43
CA ALA A 26 1.07 -6.72 -14.87
C ALA A 26 0.09 -6.25 -13.77
N PRO A 27 -1.04 -5.58 -14.12
CA PRO A 27 -1.97 -5.04 -13.12
C PRO A 27 -2.46 -6.08 -12.10
N GLY A 28 -2.75 -7.31 -12.55
CA GLY A 28 -3.18 -8.39 -11.66
C GLY A 28 -2.12 -8.80 -10.63
N LYS A 29 -0.84 -8.78 -11.02
CA LYS A 29 0.28 -9.12 -10.15
C LYS A 29 0.58 -7.99 -9.15
N VAL A 30 0.50 -6.73 -9.59
CA VAL A 30 0.56 -5.54 -8.72
C VAL A 30 -0.51 -5.61 -7.63
N LEU A 31 -1.78 -5.84 -8.01
CA LEU A 31 -2.89 -5.94 -7.04
C LEU A 31 -2.67 -7.07 -6.03
N ALA A 32 -2.14 -8.21 -6.47
CA ALA A 32 -1.79 -9.32 -5.57
C ALA A 32 -0.67 -8.93 -4.59
N ASN A 33 0.36 -8.23 -5.07
CA ASN A 33 1.47 -7.75 -4.24
C ASN A 33 0.98 -6.71 -3.22
N LEU A 34 0.16 -5.75 -3.63
CA LEU A 34 -0.45 -4.73 -2.75
C LEU A 34 -1.31 -5.37 -1.65
N LYS A 35 -2.14 -6.35 -2.01
CA LYS A 35 -2.96 -7.10 -1.04
C LYS A 35 -2.10 -7.87 -0.05
N THR A 36 -1.05 -8.52 -0.52
CA THR A 36 -0.13 -9.31 0.30
C THR A 36 0.68 -8.44 1.25
N ALA A 37 1.09 -7.25 0.79
CA ALA A 37 1.80 -6.26 1.60
C ALA A 37 0.89 -5.49 2.59
N GLY A 38 -0.40 -5.77 2.62
CA GLY A 38 -1.31 -5.27 3.66
C GLY A 38 -1.95 -3.91 3.37
N LEU A 39 -2.13 -3.54 2.09
CA LEU A 39 -2.72 -2.24 1.70
C LEU A 39 -4.05 -1.95 2.42
N ALA A 40 -4.91 -2.95 2.56
CA ALA A 40 -6.22 -2.79 3.20
C ALA A 40 -6.10 -2.35 4.67
N GLU A 41 -5.15 -2.91 5.42
CA GLU A 41 -4.95 -2.55 6.83
C GLU A 41 -4.36 -1.15 6.95
N VAL A 42 -3.43 -0.77 6.06
CA VAL A 42 -2.87 0.58 6.02
C VAL A 42 -3.96 1.61 5.75
N LEU A 43 -4.80 1.39 4.74
CA LEU A 43 -5.90 2.30 4.43
C LEU A 43 -6.88 2.40 5.61
N ARG A 44 -7.19 1.28 6.26
CA ARG A 44 -8.08 1.29 7.43
C ARG A 44 -7.46 2.06 8.61
N GLU A 45 -6.18 1.86 8.88
CA GLU A 45 -5.47 2.59 9.92
C GLU A 45 -5.40 4.09 9.63
N LEU A 46 -5.12 4.49 8.39
CA LEU A 46 -5.10 5.90 8.00
C LEU A 46 -6.47 6.58 8.21
N VAL A 47 -7.55 5.89 7.85
CA VAL A 47 -8.92 6.37 8.09
C VAL A 47 -9.22 6.48 9.58
N ASP A 48 -8.87 5.46 10.37
CA ASP A 48 -9.09 5.44 11.82
C ASP A 48 -8.32 6.56 12.54
N ARG A 49 -7.10 6.85 12.08
CA ARG A 49 -6.25 7.94 12.58
C ARG A 49 -6.69 9.32 12.10
N GLY A 50 -7.72 9.42 11.25
CA GLY A 50 -8.15 10.69 10.65
C GLY A 50 -7.06 11.33 9.79
N TRP A 51 -6.18 10.53 9.19
CA TRP A 51 -5.10 11.04 8.38
C TRP A 51 -5.62 11.79 7.16
N THR A 52 -5.08 12.98 6.93
CA THR A 52 -5.33 13.78 5.73
C THR A 52 -4.03 13.96 4.95
N PRO A 53 -4.03 13.85 3.61
CA PRO A 53 -2.84 14.13 2.82
C PRO A 53 -2.32 15.52 3.09
N THR A 54 -1.03 15.63 3.43
CA THR A 54 -0.35 16.93 3.40
C THR A 54 -0.19 17.33 1.94
N ILE A 55 -1.06 18.21 1.45
CA ILE A 55 -0.86 18.86 0.16
C ILE A 55 0.28 19.86 0.38
N THR A 56 1.52 19.42 0.18
CA THR A 56 2.63 20.37 0.05
C THR A 56 2.55 20.92 -1.36
N PRO A 57 2.20 22.20 -1.58
CA PRO A 57 2.34 22.79 -2.90
C PRO A 57 3.82 22.69 -3.30
N GLN A 58 4.11 22.00 -4.41
CA GLN A 58 5.43 22.04 -5.03
C GLN A 58 5.68 23.49 -5.50
N PRO A 59 6.84 24.10 -5.15
CA PRO A 59 7.23 25.41 -5.68
C PRO A 59 7.48 25.36 -7.19
#